data_AF-A0A7D9KFD8-F1
#
_entry.id   AF-A0A7D9KFD8-F1
#
_cell.length_a   1.000
_cell.length_b   1.000
_cell.length_c   1.000
_cell.angle_alpha   90.00
_cell.angle_beta   90.00
_cell.angle_gamma   90.00
#
_symmetry.space_group_name_H-M   'P 1'
#
loop_
_entity.id
_entity.type
_entity.pdbx_description
1 polymer ?
#
loop_
_entity_poly.entity_id
_entity_poly.type
_entity_poly.pdbx_seq_one_letter_code
_entity_poly.pdbx_strand_id
1 'polypeptide(L)'
;GKDGRKGKIIRKLRFLDSFKFMPSSLDKLVRGVGRNVFRNLDLMSACYTNGQKDLLKQKRVYPYEYMDGFDRLGVTALPPKEKFFSKLNNESIGDMDYKRAQT
;
A
#
# COMPACT_ATOMS: atom_id res chain seq x y z
N GLY A 1 20.15 10.32 49.28
CA GLY A 1 20.26 10.58 47.82
C GLY A 1 20.19 9.25 47.09
N LYS A 2 19.32 9.12 46.07
CA LYS A 2 19.31 7.94 45.20
C LYS A 2 19.90 8.35 43.86
N ASP A 3 21.12 7.86 43.64
CA ASP A 3 21.94 8.11 42.46
C ASP A 3 21.34 7.39 41.25
N GLY A 4 20.70 8.15 40.36
CA GLY A 4 20.04 7.67 39.16
C GLY A 4 21.04 7.35 38.07
N ARG A 5 21.50 6.09 38.01
CA ARG A 5 22.33 5.59 36.90
C ARG A 5 21.59 5.73 35.57
N LYS A 6 21.90 6.77 34.79
CA LYS A 6 21.45 6.94 33.41
C LYS A 6 22.18 5.93 32.51
N GLY A 7 21.56 4.78 32.25
CA GLY A 7 22.05 3.83 31.25
C GLY A 7 22.00 4.42 29.84
N LYS A 8 23.10 4.34 29.09
CA LYS A 8 23.17 4.77 27.68
C LYS A 8 22.42 3.78 26.80
N ILE A 9 21.21 4.15 26.34
CA ILE A 9 20.45 3.35 25.37
C ILE A 9 21.08 3.55 23.98
N ILE A 10 21.75 2.53 23.45
CA ILE A 10 22.26 2.52 22.08
C ILE A 10 21.21 1.87 21.18
N ARG A 11 20.67 2.64 20.23
CA ARG A 11 19.76 2.12 19.18
C ARG A 11 20.55 1.91 17.90
N LYS A 12 20.47 0.72 17.32
CA LYS A 12 21.07 0.41 16.01
C LYS A 12 20.07 0.73 14.92
N LEU A 13 20.31 1.79 14.15
CA LEU A 13 19.55 2.10 12.94
C LEU A 13 20.14 1.31 11.77
N ARG A 14 19.30 0.61 11.01
CA ARG A 14 19.68 0.03 9.71
C ARG A 14 18.85 0.70 8.64
N PHE A 15 19.52 1.34 7.68
CA PHE A 15 18.87 1.77 6.46
C PHE A 15 18.79 0.58 5.50
N LEU A 16 17.58 0.23 5.10
CA LEU A 16 17.34 -0.82 4.12
C LEU A 16 16.96 -0.14 2.81
N ASP A 17 17.74 -0.41 1.76
CA ASP A 17 17.42 0.07 0.42
C ASP A 17 16.28 -0.78 -0.17
N SER A 18 15.14 -0.14 -0.42
CA SER A 18 13.96 -0.75 -1.05
C SER A 18 14.31 -1.46 -2.36
N PHE A 19 15.26 -0.93 -3.13
CA PHE A 19 15.65 -1.48 -4.44
C PHE A 19 16.31 -2.86 -4.32
N LYS A 20 16.87 -3.20 -3.16
CA LYS A 20 17.42 -4.53 -2.87
C LYS A 20 16.34 -5.62 -2.81
N PHE A 21 15.09 -5.26 -2.57
CA PHE A 21 13.98 -6.21 -2.38
C PHE A 21 12.86 -6.03 -3.42
N MET A 22 12.72 -4.81 -3.97
CA MET A 22 11.72 -4.44 -4.97
C MET A 22 12.41 -3.70 -6.13
N PRO A 23 12.93 -4.43 -7.13
CA PRO A 23 13.65 -3.82 -8.25
C PRO A 23 12.75 -3.06 -9.24
N SER A 24 11.43 -3.12 -9.04
CA SER A 24 10.45 -2.38 -9.83
C SER A 24 9.23 -2.03 -8.97
N SER A 25 8.26 -1.32 -9.55
CA SER A 25 7.05 -0.95 -8.83
C SER A 25 6.30 -2.21 -8.36
N LEU A 26 5.65 -2.11 -7.18
CA LEU A 26 4.85 -3.21 -6.63
C LEU A 26 3.81 -3.74 -7.63
N ASP A 27 3.23 -2.86 -8.45
CA ASP A 27 2.28 -3.26 -9.48
C ASP A 27 2.91 -4.17 -10.54
N LYS A 28 4.12 -3.85 -11.02
CA LYS A 28 4.87 -4.70 -11.96
C LYS A 28 5.27 -6.02 -11.31
N LEU A 29 5.76 -5.98 -10.07
CA LEU A 29 6.16 -7.18 -9.34
C LEU A 29 4.98 -8.14 -9.17
N VAL A 30 3.85 -7.65 -8.70
CA VAL A 30 2.64 -8.46 -8.47
C VAL A 30 2.13 -9.11 -9.75
N ARG A 31 2.16 -8.41 -10.90
CA ARG A 31 1.79 -8.98 -12.21
C ARG A 31 2.75 -10.07 -12.70
N GLY A 32 4.03 -9.97 -12.36
CA GLY A 32 5.05 -10.95 -12.75
C GLY A 32 5.12 -12.18 -11.85
N VAL A 33 4.47 -12.13 -10.69
CA VAL A 33 4.47 -13.25 -9.72
C VAL A 33 3.53 -14.35 -10.20
N GLY A 34 4.02 -15.60 -10.22
CA GLY A 34 3.22 -16.76 -10.62
C GLY A 34 2.01 -16.99 -9.72
N ARG A 35 0.92 -17.52 -10.29
CA ARG A 35 -0.38 -17.72 -9.61
C ARG A 35 -0.27 -18.48 -8.28
N ASN A 36 0.70 -19.39 -8.15
CA ASN A 36 0.90 -20.23 -6.98
C ASN A 36 1.30 -19.45 -5.70
N VAL A 37 1.82 -18.22 -5.83
CA VAL A 37 2.18 -17.39 -4.66
C VAL A 37 0.94 -16.91 -3.90
N PHE A 38 -0.21 -16.85 -4.58
CA PHE A 38 -1.48 -16.45 -3.98
C PHE A 38 -2.27 -17.61 -3.37
N ARG A 39 -1.64 -18.78 -3.13
CA ARG A 39 -2.33 -19.96 -2.57
C ARG A 39 -3.09 -19.66 -1.28
N ASN A 40 -2.54 -18.83 -0.40
CA ASN A 40 -3.22 -18.43 0.83
C ASN A 40 -4.46 -17.56 0.57
N LEU A 41 -4.45 -16.78 -0.51
CA LEU A 41 -5.59 -16.03 -0.98
C LEU A 41 -6.68 -16.95 -1.53
N ASP A 42 -6.27 -18.04 -2.20
CA ASP A 42 -7.18 -19.06 -2.71
C ASP A 42 -7.84 -19.86 -1.56
N LEU A 43 -7.19 -19.98 -0.39
CA LEU A 43 -7.84 -20.54 0.82
C LEU A 43 -8.97 -19.64 1.34
N MET A 44 -8.88 -18.33 1.13
CA MET A 44 -9.95 -17.38 1.44
C MET A 44 -11.00 -17.26 0.33
N SER A 45 -10.92 -18.11 -0.71
CA SER A 45 -11.77 -18.00 -1.90
C SER A 45 -13.27 -18.18 -1.64
N ALA A 46 -13.65 -18.80 -0.51
CA ALA A 46 -15.05 -18.93 -0.09
C ALA A 46 -15.66 -17.59 0.34
N CYS A 47 -14.83 -16.61 0.75
CA CYS A 47 -15.29 -15.32 1.27
C CYS A 47 -15.41 -14.24 0.18
N TYR A 48 -15.02 -14.54 -1.07
CA TYR A 48 -14.92 -13.55 -2.13
C TYR A 48 -15.49 -14.05 -3.46
N THR A 49 -16.07 -13.13 -4.22
CA THR A 49 -16.45 -13.39 -5.62
C THR A 49 -15.21 -13.50 -6.51
N ASN A 50 -15.36 -14.06 -7.71
CA ASN A 50 -14.22 -14.18 -8.64
C ASN A 50 -13.60 -12.82 -8.99
N GLY A 51 -14.42 -11.77 -9.15
CA GLY A 51 -13.92 -10.40 -9.37
C GLY A 51 -13.12 -9.85 -8.18
N GLN A 52 -13.57 -10.11 -6.94
CA GLN A 52 -12.84 -9.70 -5.75
C GLN A 52 -11.50 -10.45 -5.57
N LYS A 53 -11.44 -11.72 -5.97
CA LYS A 53 -10.18 -12.50 -5.93
C LYS A 53 -9.11 -11.89 -6.83
N ASP A 54 -9.49 -11.41 -8.02
CA ASP A 54 -8.55 -10.75 -8.92
C ASP A 54 -8.06 -9.42 -8.36
N LEU A 55 -8.92 -8.66 -7.68
CA LEU A 55 -8.53 -7.42 -6.99
C LEU A 55 -7.52 -7.67 -5.86
N LEU A 56 -7.66 -8.76 -5.13
CA LEU A 56 -6.72 -9.13 -4.07
C LEU A 56 -5.33 -9.52 -4.60
N LYS A 57 -5.24 -9.92 -5.88
CA LYS A 57 -3.99 -10.25 -6.58
C LYS A 57 -3.37 -9.04 -7.27
N GLN A 58 -3.83 -7.82 -6.97
CA GLN A 58 -3.34 -6.58 -7.59
C GLN A 58 -2.94 -5.56 -6.53
N LYS A 59 -2.07 -4.61 -6.91
CA LYS A 59 -1.76 -3.45 -6.07
C LYS A 59 -3.02 -2.60 -5.87
N ARG A 60 -3.35 -2.28 -4.62
CA ARG A 60 -4.43 -1.33 -4.31
C ARG A 60 -4.07 0.10 -4.72
N VAL A 61 -5.10 0.83 -5.15
CA VAL A 61 -5.03 2.25 -5.49
C VAL A 61 -5.50 3.05 -4.27
N TYR A 62 -4.74 4.06 -3.87
CA TYR A 62 -5.04 4.83 -2.67
C TYR A 62 -4.54 6.28 -2.82
N PRO A 63 -5.32 7.30 -2.38
CA PRO A 63 -4.96 8.71 -2.58
C PRO A 63 -4.04 9.19 -1.44
N TYR A 64 -2.77 8.77 -1.46
CA TYR A 64 -1.83 9.04 -0.37
C TYR A 64 -1.67 10.53 -0.05
N GLU A 65 -1.57 11.37 -1.06
CA GLU A 65 -1.42 12.81 -0.92
C GLU A 65 -2.68 13.51 -0.36
N TYR A 66 -3.85 12.91 -0.53
CA TYR A 66 -5.09 13.38 0.08
C TYR A 66 -5.22 13.00 1.56
N MET A 67 -4.60 11.89 1.96
CA MET A 67 -4.65 11.37 3.33
C MET A 67 -3.62 12.09 4.21
N ASP A 68 -3.79 13.40 4.32
CA ASP A 68 -2.91 14.34 5.01
C ASP A 68 -3.20 14.50 6.51
N GLY A 69 -4.26 13.86 7.01
CA GLY A 69 -4.64 13.92 8.41
C GLY A 69 -5.66 12.86 8.80
N PHE A 70 -5.84 12.67 10.11
CA PHE A 70 -6.76 11.68 10.66
C PHE A 70 -8.23 11.98 10.33
N ASP A 71 -8.60 13.25 10.14
CA ASP A 71 -9.96 13.65 9.79
C ASP A 71 -10.44 12.99 8.48
N ARG A 72 -9.51 12.70 7.57
CA ARG A 72 -9.77 12.02 6.29
C ARG A 72 -10.21 10.57 6.47
N LEU A 73 -9.84 9.93 7.57
CA LEU A 73 -10.23 8.54 7.85
C LEU A 73 -11.73 8.41 8.16
N GLY A 74 -12.39 9.50 8.58
CA GLY A 74 -13.84 9.53 8.83
C GLY A 74 -14.66 9.79 7.56
N VAL A 75 -14.03 10.13 6.44
CA VAL A 75 -14.72 10.38 5.17
C VAL A 75 -15.12 9.05 4.55
N THR A 76 -16.40 8.89 4.23
CA THR A 76 -16.96 7.64 3.69
C THR A 76 -16.90 7.55 2.16
N ALA A 77 -16.70 8.69 1.49
CA ALA A 77 -16.64 8.78 0.04
C ALA A 77 -15.20 8.89 -0.45
N LEU A 78 -14.93 8.30 -1.61
CA LEU A 78 -13.65 8.44 -2.28
C LEU A 78 -13.46 9.92 -2.71
N PRO A 79 -12.28 10.51 -2.52
CA PRO A 79 -12.02 11.85 -3.03
C PRO A 79 -12.03 11.86 -4.57
N PRO A 80 -12.22 13.03 -5.20
CA PRO A 80 -12.24 13.13 -6.65
C PRO A 80 -10.88 12.74 -7.26
N LYS A 81 -10.87 12.37 -8.53
CA LYS A 81 -9.72 11.77 -9.23
C LYS A 81 -8.44 12.63 -9.14
N GLU A 82 -8.58 13.95 -9.14
CA GLU A 82 -7.48 14.91 -9.07
C GLU A 82 -6.70 14.82 -7.75
N LYS A 83 -7.34 14.28 -6.69
CA LYS A 83 -6.72 14.07 -5.38
C LYS A 83 -5.85 12.81 -5.30
N PHE A 84 -5.75 12.04 -6.39
CA PHE A 84 -4.85 10.89 -6.51
C PHE A 84 -3.52 11.23 -7.20
N PHE A 85 -3.22 12.51 -7.42
CA PHE A 85 -1.94 12.92 -7.99
C PHE A 85 -0.76 12.47 -7.11
N SER A 86 0.15 11.67 -7.66
CA SER A 86 1.31 11.18 -6.94
C SER A 86 2.48 12.14 -7.07
N LYS A 87 2.90 12.75 -5.95
CA LYS A 87 4.11 13.61 -5.93
C LYS A 87 5.39 12.80 -6.10
N LEU A 88 5.36 11.52 -5.70
CA LEU A 88 6.51 10.62 -5.82
C LEU A 88 6.89 10.38 -7.28
N ASN A 89 5.89 10.16 -8.14
CA ASN A 89 6.09 9.89 -9.57
C ASN A 89 5.77 11.10 -10.46
N ASN A 90 5.22 12.18 -9.89
CA ASN A 90 4.73 13.37 -10.59
C ASN A 90 3.68 13.06 -11.67
N GLU A 91 2.74 12.17 -11.35
CA GLU A 91 1.76 11.63 -12.30
C GLU A 91 0.33 11.62 -11.72
N SER A 92 -0.65 11.80 -12.59
CA SER A 92 -2.06 11.59 -12.26
C SER A 92 -2.45 10.12 -12.39
N ILE A 93 -3.48 9.71 -11.66
CA ILE A 93 -4.06 8.38 -11.79
C ILE A 93 -4.77 8.19 -13.16
N GLY A 94 -4.71 6.99 -13.72
CA GLY A 94 -5.50 6.60 -14.89
C GLY A 94 -6.99 6.36 -14.56
N ASP A 95 -7.87 6.45 -15.57
CA ASP A 95 -9.32 6.23 -15.38
C ASP A 95 -9.65 4.83 -14.88
N MET A 96 -8.98 3.81 -15.42
CA MET A 96 -9.17 2.42 -15.00
C MET A 96 -8.78 2.21 -13.53
N ASP A 97 -7.69 2.85 -13.09
CA ASP A 97 -7.22 2.75 -11.70
C ASP A 97 -8.15 3.49 -10.74
N TYR A 98 -8.67 4.66 -11.15
CA TYR A 98 -9.65 5.38 -10.34
C TYR A 98 -10.97 4.60 -10.23
N LYS A 99 -11.47 4.03 -11.33
CA LYS A 99 -12.65 3.15 -11.31
C LYS A 99 -12.44 1.95 -10.40
N ARG A 100 -11.23 1.37 -10.39
CA ARG A 100 -10.87 0.27 -9.49
C ARG A 100 -10.88 0.70 -8.01
N ALA A 101 -10.54 1.95 -7.70
CA ALA A 101 -10.61 2.47 -6.34
C ALA A 101 -12.05 2.69 -5.83
N GLN A 102 -13.04 2.72 -6.72
CA GLN A 102 -14.45 2.91 -6.39
C GLN A 102 -15.21 1.59 -6.15
N THR A 103 -14.57 0.43 -6.35
CA THR A 103 -15.17 -0.91 -6.24
C THR A 103 -14.86 -1.54 -4.88
#